data_AF-A0A5B2XLK0-F1
#
_entry.id   AF-A0A5B2XLK0-F1
#
_cell.length_a   1.000
_cell.length_b   1.000
_cell.length_c   1.000
_cell.angle_alpha   90.00
_cell.angle_beta   90.00
_cell.angle_gamma   90.00
#
_symmetry.space_group_name_H-M   'P 1'
#
loop_
_entity.id
_entity.type
_entity.pdbx_description
1 polymer ?
#
loop_
_entity_poly.entity_id
_entity_poly.type
_entity_poly.pdbx_seq_one_letter_code
_entity_poly.pdbx_strand_id
1 'polypeptide(L)'
;MGDREAADPNGPARCARAVAASSPDDALAFVAFAETADGDGWGIVIQATRGEFTEQDRRLGMDTYSVSNEHGASVYGGVRACAVDGDVLRLALTRDAAEQLGVEQDVEIQLPAGAGAAARLRAELAVVLTRSRAEEIPQLDLPPLHPPISGTL
;
A
#
# COMPACT_ATOMS: atom_id res chain seq x y z
N MET A 1 23.49 21.81 26.18
CA MET A 1 23.95 21.02 25.03
C MET A 1 22.81 20.06 24.78
N GLY A 2 21.85 20.46 23.95
CA GLY A 2 20.64 19.69 23.72
C GLY A 2 20.96 18.66 22.64
N ASP A 3 20.93 17.40 23.02
CA ASP A 3 20.91 16.29 22.09
C ASP A 3 19.74 16.52 21.13
N ARG A 4 20.07 16.94 19.90
CA ARG A 4 19.14 16.87 18.78
C ARG A 4 18.95 15.37 18.55
N GLU A 5 17.91 14.83 19.19
CA GLU A 5 17.28 13.59 18.74
C GLU A 5 17.10 13.77 17.23
N ALA A 6 17.87 12.99 16.46
CA ALA A 6 17.68 12.93 15.04
C ALA A 6 16.23 12.49 14.88
N ALA A 7 15.38 13.37 14.33
CA ALA A 7 14.08 12.96 13.85
C ALA A 7 14.34 11.73 13.00
N ASP A 8 13.82 10.59 13.44
CA ASP A 8 13.89 9.36 12.68
C ASP A 8 13.32 9.74 11.30
N PRO A 9 14.12 9.66 10.22
CA PRO A 9 13.70 10.15 8.90
C PRO A 9 12.52 9.34 8.34
N ASN A 10 12.11 8.30 9.07
CA ASN A 10 10.99 7.44 8.87
C ASN A 10 10.10 7.61 10.11
N GLY A 11 8.84 8.01 9.94
CA GLY A 11 7.88 8.12 11.04
C GLY A 11 7.79 6.86 11.91
N PRO A 12 7.10 6.89 13.08
CA PRO A 12 6.98 5.69 13.90
C PRO A 12 6.30 4.58 13.08
N ALA A 13 7.01 3.47 12.91
CA ALA A 13 6.51 2.30 12.21
C ALA A 13 5.17 1.85 12.81
N ARG A 14 4.16 1.66 11.95
CA ARG A 14 2.83 1.21 12.34
C ARG A 14 2.79 -0.30 12.35
N CYS A 15 2.18 -0.89 13.37
CA CYS A 15 2.08 -2.34 13.47
C CYS A 15 0.72 -2.81 12.98
N ALA A 16 0.64 -3.31 11.74
CA ALA A 16 -0.57 -3.95 11.26
C ALA A 16 -0.73 -5.31 11.96
N ARG A 17 -1.88 -5.49 12.63
CA ARG A 17 -2.26 -6.79 13.21
C ARG A 17 -3.21 -7.56 12.31
N ALA A 18 -3.91 -6.87 11.41
CA ALA A 18 -4.73 -7.48 10.39
C ALA A 18 -4.32 -6.98 9.01
N VAL A 19 -4.28 -7.92 8.08
CA VAL A 19 -4.01 -7.67 6.67
C VAL A 19 -5.02 -8.46 5.85
N ALA A 20 -5.68 -7.80 4.90
CA ALA A 20 -6.61 -8.42 3.98
C ALA A 20 -6.24 -8.07 2.54
N ALA A 21 -6.44 -9.01 1.63
CA ALA A 21 -6.29 -8.80 0.20
C ALA A 21 -7.44 -9.48 -0.55
N SER A 22 -7.93 -8.84 -1.61
CA SER A 22 -8.95 -9.41 -2.49
C SER A 22 -8.55 -10.73 -3.13
N SER A 23 -9.52 -11.41 -3.73
CA SER A 23 -9.28 -12.51 -4.65
C SER A 23 -9.01 -11.99 -6.07
N PRO A 24 -8.22 -12.72 -6.87
CA PRO A 24 -7.97 -12.35 -8.25
C PRO A 24 -9.26 -12.28 -9.09
N ASP A 25 -10.29 -13.04 -8.70
CA ASP A 25 -11.60 -13.09 -9.34
C ASP A 25 -12.56 -11.96 -8.90
N ASP A 26 -12.22 -11.19 -7.86
CA ASP A 26 -13.05 -10.07 -7.41
C ASP A 26 -12.96 -8.91 -8.41
N ALA A 27 -14.11 -8.31 -8.73
CA ALA A 27 -14.16 -7.14 -9.63
C ALA A 27 -13.38 -5.93 -9.07
N LEU A 28 -13.20 -5.89 -7.74
CA LEU A 28 -12.41 -4.90 -7.03
C LEU A 28 -11.15 -5.57 -6.48
N ALA A 29 -9.98 -5.08 -6.90
CA ALA A 29 -8.73 -5.42 -6.28
C ALA A 29 -8.52 -4.49 -5.07
N PHE A 30 -8.22 -5.02 -3.89
CA PHE A 30 -7.92 -4.23 -2.70
C PHE A 30 -6.90 -4.92 -1.80
N VAL A 31 -6.21 -4.10 -1.04
CA VAL A 31 -5.33 -4.48 0.05
C VAL A 31 -5.60 -3.56 1.23
N ALA A 32 -5.85 -4.14 2.40
CA ALA A 32 -6.15 -3.42 3.63
C ALA A 32 -5.18 -3.80 4.74
N PHE A 33 -4.77 -2.79 5.52
CA PHE A 33 -3.93 -2.89 6.70
C PHE A 33 -4.65 -2.23 7.87
N ALA A 34 -4.69 -2.90 9.01
CA ALA A 34 -5.26 -2.33 10.23
C ALA A 34 -4.39 -2.66 11.45
N GLU A 35 -4.28 -1.69 12.37
CA GLU A 35 -3.57 -1.85 13.63
C GLU A 35 -4.25 -2.86 14.56
N THR A 36 -5.57 -3.03 14.43
CA THR A 36 -6.36 -3.98 15.21
C THR A 36 -7.11 -4.97 14.31
N ALA A 37 -7.47 -6.13 14.87
CA ALA A 37 -8.21 -7.16 14.15
C ALA A 37 -9.65 -6.72 13.81
N ASP A 38 -10.23 -5.86 14.64
CA ASP A 38 -11.57 -5.31 14.48
C ASP A 38 -11.62 -4.13 13.48
N GLY A 39 -10.46 -3.71 12.94
CA GLY A 39 -10.36 -2.58 12.02
C GLY A 39 -10.45 -1.21 12.70
N ASP A 40 -10.43 -1.17 14.04
CA ASP A 40 -10.40 0.04 14.84
C ASP A 40 -8.96 0.60 14.93
N GLY A 41 -8.85 1.92 15.11
CA GLY A 41 -7.57 2.61 15.12
C GLY A 41 -7.02 2.85 13.72
N TRP A 42 -5.69 2.88 13.60
CA TRP A 42 -5.03 3.23 12.34
C TRP A 42 -5.24 2.15 11.27
N GLY A 43 -5.60 2.57 10.06
CA GLY A 43 -5.73 1.64 8.94
C GLY A 43 -5.65 2.32 7.59
N ILE A 44 -5.10 1.60 6.60
CA ILE A 44 -5.04 2.04 5.22
C ILE A 44 -5.61 0.96 4.32
N VAL A 45 -6.44 1.37 3.36
CA VAL A 45 -6.94 0.52 2.28
C VAL A 45 -6.50 1.10 0.95
N ILE A 46 -5.86 0.29 0.13
CA ILE A 46 -5.49 0.61 -1.25
C ILE A 46 -6.34 -0.26 -2.16
N GLN A 47 -7.09 0.33 -3.09
CA GLN A 47 -8.01 -0.42 -3.93
C GLN A 47 -8.12 0.14 -5.36
N ALA A 48 -8.45 -0.71 -6.32
CA ALA A 48 -8.72 -0.33 -7.70
C ALA A 48 -9.73 -1.28 -8.34
N THR A 49 -10.55 -0.75 -9.25
CA THR A 49 -11.38 -1.62 -10.11
C THR A 49 -10.50 -2.45 -11.05
N ARG A 50 -10.86 -3.72 -11.26
CA ARG A 50 -10.28 -4.58 -12.32
C ARG A 50 -10.94 -4.36 -13.68
N GLY A 51 -12.10 -3.72 -13.71
CA GLY A 51 -12.81 -3.38 -14.94
C GLY A 51 -12.23 -2.15 -15.64
N GLU A 52 -12.78 -1.78 -16.79
CA GLU A 52 -12.40 -0.54 -17.46
C GLU A 52 -12.93 0.67 -16.71
N PHE A 53 -12.14 1.74 -16.65
CA PHE A 53 -12.60 3.02 -16.15
C PHE A 53 -13.63 3.63 -17.11
N THR A 54 -14.70 4.18 -16.57
CA THR A 54 -15.72 4.90 -17.33
C THR A 54 -15.19 6.28 -17.76
N GLU A 55 -15.89 6.94 -18.67
CA GLU A 55 -15.58 8.34 -18.99
C GLU A 55 -15.75 9.27 -17.78
N GLN A 56 -16.73 8.97 -16.92
CA GLN A 56 -16.94 9.71 -15.68
C GLN A 56 -15.74 9.57 -14.74
N ASP A 57 -15.19 8.36 -14.58
CA ASP A 57 -14.02 8.14 -13.73
C ASP A 57 -12.82 8.95 -14.21
N ARG A 58 -12.55 8.94 -15.53
CA ARG A 58 -11.49 9.76 -16.14
C ARG A 58 -11.71 11.25 -15.91
N ARG A 59 -12.95 11.72 -16.08
CA ARG A 59 -13.32 13.13 -15.87
C ARG A 59 -13.17 13.58 -14.42
N LEU A 60 -13.42 12.68 -13.47
CA LEU A 60 -13.30 12.94 -12.03
C LEU A 60 -11.89 12.69 -11.48
N GLY A 61 -10.96 12.21 -12.32
CA GLY A 61 -9.64 11.80 -11.86
C GLY A 61 -9.67 10.56 -10.96
N MET A 62 -10.65 9.69 -11.14
CA MET A 62 -10.84 8.42 -10.43
C MET A 62 -10.40 7.21 -11.28
N ASP A 63 -9.80 7.47 -12.44
CA ASP A 63 -9.25 6.47 -13.36
C ASP A 63 -7.90 5.89 -12.90
N THR A 64 -7.78 5.66 -11.59
CA THR A 64 -6.61 5.11 -10.94
C THR A 64 -7.03 4.37 -9.66
N TYR A 65 -6.09 3.78 -8.94
CA TYR A 65 -6.33 3.23 -7.61
C TYR A 65 -6.63 4.34 -6.59
N SER A 66 -7.35 4.02 -5.53
CA SER A 66 -7.57 4.90 -4.38
C SER A 66 -6.84 4.40 -3.15
N VAL A 67 -6.42 5.32 -2.29
CA VAL A 67 -5.91 5.07 -0.94
C VAL A 67 -6.86 5.73 0.04
N SER A 68 -7.31 5.00 1.04
CA SER A 68 -8.26 5.48 2.05
C SER A 68 -7.76 5.15 3.45
N ASN A 69 -8.10 5.98 4.43
CA ASN A 69 -7.77 5.76 5.84
C ASN A 69 -9.00 5.46 6.71
N GLU A 70 -8.79 5.17 7.99
CA GLU A 70 -9.83 4.91 8.99
C GLU A 70 -10.80 6.08 9.21
N HIS A 71 -10.37 7.31 8.89
CA HIS A 71 -11.17 8.52 9.04
C HIS A 71 -12.08 8.81 7.82
N GLY A 72 -12.07 7.92 6.82
CA GLY A 72 -12.84 8.08 5.59
C GLY A 72 -12.23 9.06 4.59
N ALA A 73 -11.02 9.56 4.84
CA ALA A 73 -10.25 10.30 3.83
C ALA A 73 -9.91 9.34 2.70
N SER A 74 -10.00 9.82 1.45
CA SER A 74 -9.69 9.02 0.26
C SER A 74 -9.02 9.88 -0.80
N VAL A 75 -7.91 9.40 -1.32
CA VAL A 75 -7.14 10.02 -2.40
C VAL A 75 -7.02 9.04 -3.56
N TYR A 76 -6.95 9.56 -4.78
CA TYR A 76 -6.79 8.75 -5.99
C TYR A 76 -5.36 8.92 -6.51
N GLY A 77 -4.59 7.83 -6.59
CA GLY A 77 -3.17 7.87 -6.92
C GLY A 77 -2.28 8.29 -5.75
N GLY A 78 -1.17 8.96 -6.06
CA GLY A 78 -0.32 9.60 -5.06
C GLY A 78 0.65 8.70 -4.30
N VAL A 79 0.84 7.44 -4.71
CA VAL A 79 1.94 6.58 -4.22
C VAL A 79 3.11 6.77 -5.18
N ARG A 80 4.28 7.11 -4.65
CA ARG A 80 5.54 7.27 -5.40
C ARG A 80 6.34 5.97 -5.43
N ALA A 81 6.39 5.27 -4.31
CA ALA A 81 7.10 4.00 -4.21
C ALA A 81 6.40 3.08 -3.20
N CYS A 82 6.50 1.78 -3.46
CA CYS A 82 6.01 0.72 -2.61
C CYS A 82 7.08 -0.37 -2.57
N ALA A 83 7.59 -0.66 -1.37
CA ALA A 83 8.63 -1.67 -1.16
C ALA A 83 8.22 -2.62 -0.04
N VAL A 84 8.49 -3.91 -0.22
CA VAL A 84 8.30 -4.90 0.86
C VAL A 84 9.63 -5.57 1.16
N ASP A 85 10.16 -5.33 2.37
CA ASP A 85 11.39 -5.93 2.87
C ASP A 85 11.07 -6.83 4.07
N GLY A 86 11.13 -8.15 3.86
CA GLY A 86 10.70 -9.13 4.85
C GLY A 86 9.24 -8.96 5.25
N ASP A 87 9.03 -8.58 6.52
CA ASP A 87 7.73 -8.31 7.14
C ASP A 87 7.44 -6.79 7.22
N VAL A 88 8.16 -5.95 6.49
CA VAL A 88 7.98 -4.50 6.50
C VAL A 88 7.51 -4.01 5.14
N LEU A 89 6.35 -3.35 5.09
CA LEU A 89 5.88 -2.61 3.92
C LEU A 89 6.22 -1.13 4.10
N ARG A 90 6.87 -0.54 3.09
CA ARG A 90 7.14 0.89 3.02
C ARG A 90 6.36 1.50 1.86
N LEU A 91 5.57 2.51 2.17
CA LEU A 91 4.82 3.30 1.21
C LEU A 91 5.36 4.73 1.23
N ALA A 92 5.89 5.18 0.10
CA ALA A 92 6.22 6.57 -0.10
C ALA A 92 5.06 7.24 -0.84
N LEU A 93 4.42 8.21 -0.21
CA LEU A 93 3.31 8.99 -0.74
C LEU A 93 3.83 10.33 -1.29
N THR A 94 3.06 10.90 -2.20
CA THR A 94 3.21 12.31 -2.54
C THR A 94 2.81 13.16 -1.34
N ARG A 95 3.40 14.36 -1.24
CA ARG A 95 3.06 15.32 -0.20
C ARG A 95 1.55 15.58 -0.11
N ASP A 96 0.93 15.79 -1.27
CA ASP A 96 -0.51 16.08 -1.36
C ASP A 96 -1.36 14.91 -0.85
N ALA A 97 -1.05 13.68 -1.26
CA ALA A 97 -1.73 12.48 -0.77
C ALA A 97 -1.56 12.30 0.75
N ALA A 98 -0.35 12.51 1.27
CA ALA A 98 -0.06 12.41 2.70
C ALA A 98 -0.82 13.47 3.51
N GLU A 99 -0.84 14.73 3.05
CA GLU A 99 -1.59 15.83 3.68
C GLU A 99 -3.09 15.56 3.68
N GLN A 100 -3.66 15.05 2.58
CA GLN A 100 -5.08 14.70 2.50
C GLN A 100 -5.47 13.48 3.36
N LEU A 101 -4.59 12.49 3.45
CA LEU A 101 -4.79 11.30 4.29
C LEU A 101 -4.45 11.55 5.78
N GLY A 102 -3.84 12.69 6.11
CA GLY A 102 -3.40 12.99 7.48
C GLY A 102 -2.31 12.03 7.99
N VAL A 103 -1.50 11.48 7.09
CA VAL A 103 -0.38 10.57 7.40
C VAL A 103 0.94 11.18 6.96
N GLU A 104 2.05 10.55 7.33
CA GLU A 104 3.37 10.96 6.85
C GLU A 104 3.59 10.54 5.40
N GLN A 105 4.52 11.21 4.71
CA GLN A 105 4.87 10.85 3.33
C GLN A 105 5.50 9.45 3.27
N ASP A 106 6.29 9.08 4.27
CA ASP A 106 6.91 7.78 4.36
C ASP A 106 6.19 6.99 5.47
N VAL A 107 5.36 6.03 5.04
CA VAL A 107 4.58 5.18 5.92
C VAL A 107 5.24 3.80 5.97
N GLU A 108 5.71 3.42 7.15
CA GLU A 108 6.21 2.07 7.41
C GLU A 108 5.16 1.24 8.15
N ILE A 109 4.87 0.05 7.64
CA ILE A 109 3.90 -0.89 8.19
C ILE A 109 4.58 -2.23 8.46
N GLN A 110 4.66 -2.61 9.73
CA GLN A 110 5.06 -3.94 10.17
C GLN A 110 3.89 -4.90 9.93
N LEU A 111 4.14 -5.94 9.14
CA LEU A 111 3.21 -7.00 8.79
C LEU A 111 3.28 -8.11 9.86
N PRO A 112 2.17 -8.83 10.11
CA PRO A 112 2.18 -9.93 11.06
C PRO A 112 3.06 -11.10 10.57
N ALA A 113 3.88 -11.63 11.47
CA ALA A 113 4.79 -12.74 11.19
C ALA A 113 4.04 -13.98 10.66
N GLY A 114 4.61 -14.63 9.63
CA GLY A 114 3.96 -15.79 9.03
C GLY A 114 2.72 -15.43 8.21
N ALA A 115 2.63 -14.17 7.75
CA ALA A 115 1.83 -13.84 6.58
C ALA A 115 2.33 -14.67 5.38
N GLY A 116 2.01 -15.97 5.32
CA GLY A 116 2.03 -16.78 4.10
C GLY A 116 1.16 -16.16 3.00
N ALA A 117 0.38 -15.14 3.35
CA ALA A 117 -0.30 -14.17 2.51
C ALA A 117 0.57 -13.03 1.97
N ALA A 118 1.85 -12.86 2.34
CA ALA A 118 2.75 -11.82 1.81
C ALA A 118 2.91 -11.95 0.30
N ALA A 119 2.90 -13.18 -0.22
CA ALA A 119 2.86 -13.46 -1.64
C ALA A 119 1.62 -12.87 -2.32
N ARG A 120 0.43 -13.21 -1.83
CA ARG A 120 -0.84 -12.72 -2.37
C ARG A 120 -1.01 -11.22 -2.16
N LEU A 121 -0.63 -10.72 -1.00
CA LEU A 121 -0.58 -9.30 -0.66
C LEU A 121 0.28 -8.53 -1.67
N ARG A 122 1.52 -8.99 -1.93
CA ARG A 122 2.43 -8.36 -2.90
C ARG A 122 1.85 -8.43 -4.31
N ALA A 123 1.28 -9.57 -4.71
CA ALA A 123 0.65 -9.72 -6.01
C ALA A 123 -0.53 -8.75 -6.18
N GLU A 124 -1.41 -8.66 -5.18
CA GLU A 124 -2.57 -7.77 -5.19
C GLU A 124 -2.16 -6.29 -5.09
N LEU A 125 -1.15 -5.94 -4.29
CA LEU A 125 -0.54 -4.61 -4.29
C LEU A 125 -0.02 -4.24 -5.67
N ALA A 126 0.70 -5.15 -6.34
CA ALA A 126 1.19 -4.92 -7.70
C ALA A 126 0.03 -4.73 -8.68
N VAL A 127 -1.03 -5.55 -8.58
CA VAL A 127 -2.23 -5.39 -9.41
C VAL A 127 -2.87 -4.03 -9.18
N VAL A 128 -3.12 -3.63 -7.94
CA VAL A 128 -3.78 -2.36 -7.61
C VAL A 128 -2.92 -1.18 -8.05
N LEU A 129 -1.63 -1.16 -7.71
CA LEU A 129 -0.71 -0.07 -8.01
C LEU A 129 -0.32 0.00 -9.49
N THR A 130 -0.48 -1.06 -10.28
CA THR A 130 -0.33 -0.97 -11.75
C THR A 130 -1.56 -0.38 -12.43
N ARG A 131 -2.68 -0.22 -11.72
CA ARG A 131 -3.82 0.61 -12.17
C ARG A 131 -3.54 2.10 -11.96
N SER A 132 -2.29 2.51 -12.13
CA SER A 132 -1.86 3.90 -12.10
C SER A 132 -2.02 4.53 -13.47
N ARG A 133 -2.12 5.86 -13.50
CA ARG A 133 -1.90 6.61 -14.73
C ARG A 133 -0.46 6.44 -15.19
N ALA A 134 -0.22 6.58 -16.49
CA ALA A 134 1.12 6.44 -17.07
C ALA A 134 2.16 7.40 -16.44
N GLU A 135 1.69 8.53 -15.91
CA GLU A 135 2.48 9.59 -15.29
C GLU A 135 2.76 9.34 -13.80
N GLU A 136 2.01 8.43 -13.18
CA GLU A 136 1.95 8.19 -11.74
C GLU A 136 2.33 6.75 -11.38
N ILE A 137 3.03 6.03 -12.27
CA ILE A 137 3.42 4.64 -12.03
C ILE A 137 4.39 4.61 -10.83
N PRO A 138 3.98 4.01 -9.69
CA PRO A 138 4.84 3.93 -8.53
C PRO A 138 6.03 3.00 -8.79
N GLN A 139 7.16 3.29 -8.16
CA GLN A 139 8.27 2.34 -8.12
C GLN A 139 7.90 1.16 -7.22
N LEU A 140 7.82 -0.04 -7.78
CA LEU A 140 7.49 -1.26 -7.05
C LEU A 140 8.76 -2.07 -6.79
N ASP A 141 9.16 -2.15 -5.52
CA ASP A 141 10.22 -3.06 -5.04
C ASP A 141 9.57 -4.18 -4.23
N LEU A 142 8.89 -5.06 -4.96
CA LEU A 142 8.17 -6.20 -4.39
C LEU A 142 8.98 -7.46 -4.69
N PRO A 143 9.70 -8.04 -3.71
CA PRO A 143 10.55 -9.19 -3.98
C PRO A 143 9.71 -10.35 -4.51
N PRO A 144 10.24 -11.10 -5.50
CA PRO A 144 9.50 -12.14 -6.22
C PRO A 144 8.99 -13.23 -5.26
N LEU A 145 7.90 -13.89 -5.68
CA LEU A 145 7.20 -14.92 -4.91
C LEU A 145 7.99 -16.20 -4.61
N HIS A 146 9.25 -16.30 -5.07
CA HIS A 146 10.05 -17.52 -5.00
C HIS A 146 11.50 -17.20 -4.61
N PRO A 147 12.16 -18.01 -3.76
CA PRO A 147 13.61 -18.13 -3.87
C PRO A 147 13.93 -18.69 -5.27
N PRO A 148 15.06 -18.34 -5.89
CA PRO A 148 15.55 -19.11 -7.02
C PRO A 148 15.66 -20.55 -6.53
N ILE A 149 14.94 -21.47 -7.18
CA ILE A 149 15.17 -22.90 -6.99
C ILE A 149 16.58 -23.12 -7.49
N SER A 150 17.57 -23.01 -6.60
CA SER A 150 18.92 -23.48 -6.85
C SER A 150 18.84 -24.99 -6.87
N GLY A 151 18.39 -25.53 -8.00
CA GLY A 151 18.58 -26.92 -8.36
C GLY A 151 20.07 -27.14 -8.55
N THR A 152 20.73 -27.44 -7.45
CA THR A 152 22.06 -28.04 -7.41
C THR A 152 21.93 -29.49 -7.88
N LEU A 153 22.66 -29.80 -8.95
CA LEU A 153 23.01 -31.10 -9.55
C LEU A 153 21.88 -31.97 -10.13
#